data_AF-A0A2T3FTD7-F1
#
_entry.id   AF-A0A2T3FTD7-F1
#
_cell.length_a   1.000
_cell.length_b   1.000
_cell.length_c   1.000
_cell.angle_alpha   90.00
_cell.angle_beta   90.00
_cell.angle_gamma   90.00
#
_symmetry.space_group_name_H-M   'P 1'
#
loop_
_entity.id
_entity.type
_entity.pdbx_description
1 polymer ?
#
loop_
_entity_poly.entity_id
_entity_poly.type
_entity_poly.pdbx_seq_one_letter_code
_entity_poly.pdbx_strand_id
1 'polypeptide(L)' 'MEFFNSAVDTLQTIVVGLGGALCVWGGVNLLEGYGADNPASKSQGIKHLMSSM' A
#
# COMPACT_ATOMS: atom_id res chain seq x y z
N MET A 1 -20.92 -25.72 -8.44
CA MET A 1 -20.43 -24.41 -7.93
C MET A 1 -19.14 -24.51 -7.10
N GLU A 2 -18.76 -25.70 -6.62
CA GLU A 2 -17.59 -25.91 -5.75
C GLU A 2 -16.25 -25.46 -6.35
N PHE A 3 -16.00 -25.76 -7.64
CA PHE A 3 -14.78 -25.34 -8.33
C PHE A 3 -14.59 -23.81 -8.34
N PHE A 4 -15.65 -23.06 -8.66
CA PHE A 4 -15.58 -21.59 -8.68
C PHE A 4 -15.39 -21.01 -7.28
N ASN A 5 -16.01 -21.60 -6.26
CA ASN A 5 -15.79 -21.18 -4.88
C ASN A 5 -14.33 -21.39 -4.43
N SER A 6 -13.72 -22.53 -4.78
CA SER A 6 -12.30 -22.80 -4.46
C SER A 6 -11.35 -21.83 -5.17
N ALA A 7 -11.64 -21.48 -6.42
CA ALA A 7 -10.87 -20.50 -7.18
C ALA A 7 -10.97 -19.09 -6.56
N VAL A 8 -12.18 -18.68 -6.14
CA VAL A 8 -12.41 -17.40 -5.46
C VAL A 8 -11.68 -17.34 -4.12
N ASP A 9 -11.71 -18.42 -3.33
CA ASP A 9 -11.04 -18.48 -2.03
C ASP A 9 -9.51 -18.38 -2.16
N THR A 10 -8.95 -19.02 -3.19
CA THR A 10 -7.52 -18.93 -3.52
C THR A 10 -7.13 -17.50 -3.93
N LEU A 11 -7.93 -16.87 -4.81
CA LEU A 11 -7.72 -15.49 -5.24
C LEU A 11 -7.80 -14.51 -4.06
N GLN A 12 -8.78 -14.69 -3.18
CA GLN A 12 -8.97 -13.85 -2.00
C GLN A 12 -7.77 -13.96 -1.06
N THR A 13 -7.25 -15.16 -0.84
CA THR A 13 -6.04 -15.38 -0.03
C THR A 13 -4.85 -14.57 -0.56
N ILE A 14 -4.64 -14.60 -1.88
CA ILE A 14 -3.55 -13.86 -2.54
C ILE A 14 -3.78 -12.35 -2.44
N VAL A 15 -5.00 -11.87 -2.69
CA VAL A 15 -5.35 -10.44 -2.62
C VAL A 15 -5.16 -9.90 -1.21
N VAL A 16 -5.63 -10.61 -0.19
CA VAL A 16 -5.48 -10.21 1.21
C VAL A 16 -4.00 -10.24 1.62
N GLY A 17 -3.25 -11.28 1.21
CA GLY A 17 -1.82 -11.38 1.50
C GLY A 17 -1.00 -10.25 0.87
N LEU A 18 -1.22 -9.97 -0.42
CA LEU A 18 -0.55 -8.87 -1.13
C LEU A 18 -0.98 -7.51 -0.61
N GLY A 19 -2.27 -7.32 -0.34
CA GLY A 19 -2.82 -6.09 0.24
C GLY A 19 -2.22 -5.79 1.62
N GLY A 20 -2.10 -6.82 2.48
CA GLY A 20 -1.45 -6.72 3.79
C GLY A 20 0.02 -6.36 3.68
N ALA A 21 0.77 -7.03 2.79
CA ALA A 21 2.18 -6.75 2.56
C ALA A 21 2.41 -5.31 2.06
N LEU A 22 1.61 -4.85 1.08
CA LEU A 22 1.67 -3.48 0.57
C LEU A 22 1.27 -2.44 1.62
N CYS A 23 0.30 -2.75 2.48
CA CYS A 23 -0.10 -1.87 3.57
C CYS A 23 1.04 -1.67 4.58
N VAL A 24 1.72 -2.75 4.98
CA VAL A 24 2.88 -2.67 5.88
C VAL A 24 4.03 -1.93 5.21
N TRP A 25 4.37 -2.26 3.97
CA TRP A 25 5.44 -1.58 3.21
C TRP A 25 5.15 -0.08 3.05
N GLY A 26 3.95 0.28 2.61
CA GLY A 26 3.51 1.66 2.45
C GLY A 26 3.51 2.41 3.79
N GLY A 27 3.06 1.77 4.86
CA GLY A 27 3.08 2.31 6.22
C GLY A 27 4.51 2.60 6.71
N VAL A 28 5.46 1.70 6.48
CA VAL A 28 6.88 1.91 6.83
C VAL A 28 7.44 3.10 6.04
N ASN A 29 7.25 3.15 4.73
CA ASN A 29 7.77 4.25 3.91
C ASN A 29 7.16 5.62 4.28
N LEU A 30 5.89 5.63 4.69
CA LEU A 30 5.24 6.83 5.23
C LEU A 30 5.87 7.28 6.54
N LEU A 31 6.17 6.35 7.45
CA LEU A 31 6.80 6.64 8.75
C LEU A 31 8.28 7.02 8.61
N GLU A 32 9.04 6.38 7.71
CA GLU A 32 10.41 6.78 7.36
C GLU A 32 10.44 8.20 6.78
N GLY A 33 9.44 8.58 5.98
CA GLY A 33 9.28 9.94 5.48
C GLY A 33 8.79 10.97 6.51
N TYR A 34 8.11 10.52 7.58
CA TYR A 34 7.52 11.37 8.62
C TYR A 34 8.53 11.85 9.68
N GLY A 35 9.63 11.11 9.88
CA GLY A 35 10.72 11.46 10.82
C GLY A 35 11.98 12.03 10.18
N ALA A 36 12.06 12.08 8.85
CA ALA A 36 13.20 12.68 8.18
C ALA A 36 13.11 14.22 8.33
N ASP A 37 14.03 14.80 9.12
CA ASP A 37 14.28 16.25 9.22
C ASP A 37 14.93 16.81 7.93
N ASN A 38 14.41 16.34 6.79
CA ASN A 38 14.88 16.59 5.45
C ASN A 38 13.73 17.25 4.67
N PRO A 39 13.88 18.52 4.26
CA PRO A 39 12.80 19.30 3.64
C PRO A 39 12.24 18.68 2.34
N ALA A 40 13.01 17.82 1.66
CA ALA A 40 12.53 17.10 0.48
C ALA A 40 11.54 15.94 0.77
N SER A 41 11.52 15.42 2.01
CA SER A 41 10.63 14.32 2.43
C SER A 41 9.23 14.83 2.80
N LYS A 42 9.12 16.00 3.43
CA LYS A 42 7.84 16.65 3.79
C LYS A 42 6.99 17.03 2.56
N SER A 43 7.64 17.32 1.43
CA SER A 43 6.98 17.68 0.17
C SER A 43 6.39 16.46 -0.58
N GLN A 44 6.76 15.22 -0.24
CA GLN A 44 6.30 14.03 -0.97
C GLN A 44 4.78 13.84 -0.88
N GLY A 45 4.16 14.13 0.26
CA GLY A 45 2.70 14.11 0.39
C GLY A 45 2.01 15.12 -0.54
N ILE A 46 2.60 16.32 -0.71
CA ILE A 46 2.11 17.36 -1.63
C ILE A 46 2.34 16.97 -3.09
N LYS A 47 3.45 16.28 -3.39
CA LYS A 47 3.70 15.74 -4.73
C LYS A 47 2.68 14.69 -5.12
N HIS A 48 2.27 13.83 -4.18
CA HIS A 48 1.20 12.87 -4.43
C HIS A 48 -0.15 13.58 -4.66
N LEU A 49 -0.45 14.61 -3.86
CA LEU A 49 -1.65 15.46 -4.04
C LEU A 49 -1.66 16.18 -5.39
N MET A 50 -0.53 16.75 -5.81
CA MET A 50 -0.41 17.42 -7.11
C MET A 50 -0.39 16.45 -8.29
N SER A 51 0.14 15.22 -8.11
CA SER A 51 0.08 14.19 -9.15
C SER A 51 -1.32 13.63 -9.35
N SER A 52 -2.20 13.79 -8.36
CA SER A 52 -3.61 13.39 -8.42
C SER A 52 -4.55 14.51 -8.87
N MET A 53 -4.02 15.70 -9.18
CA MET A 53 -4.78 16.88 -9.65
C MET A 53 -4.61 17.09 -11.15
#